data_AF-A0A924TY32-F1
#
_entry.id   AF-A0A924TY32-F1
#
_cell.length_a   1.000
_cell.length_b   1.000
_cell.length_c   1.000
_cell.angle_alpha   90.00
_cell.angle_beta   90.00
_cell.angle_gamma   90.00
#
_symmetry.space_group_name_H-M   'P 1'
#
loop_
_entity.id
_entity.type
_entity.pdbx_description
1 polymer ?
#
loop_
_entity_poly.entity_id
_entity_poly.type
_entity_poly.pdbx_seq_one_letter_code
_entity_poly.pdbx_strand_id
1 'polypeptide(L)'
;MKSKIVAMTPVAYLINQYPKVSHSFIRREILALERQGVTVLRIAVRGWDDVAPDPADAVERTRTRYLLQHGLAPLLGAAARLALTRPARFFGAARLALAMWRRSDRTIFHHLAYLAEACALVGWLAAERIAHLHAHFGTNSAEVAMLA
;
A
#
# COMPACT_ATOMS: atom_id res chain seq x y z
N MET A 1 7.62 -39.75 -1.80
CA MET A 1 7.97 -38.48 -2.46
C MET A 1 7.26 -37.36 -1.70
N LYS A 2 7.94 -36.67 -0.77
CA LYS A 2 7.32 -35.60 0.04
C LYS A 2 7.31 -34.33 -0.81
N SER A 3 6.13 -33.93 -1.29
CA SER A 3 5.94 -32.62 -1.93
C SER A 3 6.40 -31.55 -0.94
N LYS A 4 7.51 -30.87 -1.25
CA LYS A 4 7.87 -29.62 -0.57
C LYS A 4 6.72 -28.66 -0.83
N ILE A 5 5.91 -28.39 0.19
CA ILE A 5 5.01 -27.24 0.19
C ILE A 5 5.95 -26.03 0.14
N VAL A 6 6.18 -25.48 -1.04
CA VAL A 6 6.81 -24.17 -1.17
C VAL A 6 5.79 -23.21 -0.56
N ALA A 7 6.07 -22.72 0.64
CA ALA A 7 5.25 -21.68 1.24
C ALA A 7 5.30 -20.47 0.30
N MET A 8 4.20 -20.21 -0.41
CA MET A 8 4.11 -19.07 -1.33
C MET A 8 4.29 -17.79 -0.53
N THR A 9 5.20 -16.93 -0.99
CA THR A 9 5.52 -15.68 -0.29
C THR A 9 4.31 -14.73 -0.35
N PRO A 10 3.81 -14.21 0.78
CA PRO A 10 2.72 -13.25 0.78
C PRO A 10 3.07 -11.96 0.03
N VAL A 11 2.09 -11.41 -0.69
CA VAL A 11 2.25 -10.19 -1.49
C VAL A 11 1.27 -9.12 -1.02
N ALA A 12 1.73 -7.87 -0.90
CA ALA A 12 0.84 -6.73 -0.72
C ALA A 12 0.61 -6.00 -2.05
N TYR A 13 -0.65 -5.76 -2.38
CA TYR A 13 -1.05 -4.91 -3.50
C TYR A 13 -1.35 -3.51 -2.97
N LEU A 14 -0.62 -2.51 -3.45
CA LEU A 14 -0.88 -1.10 -3.15
C LEU A 14 -1.51 -0.41 -4.35
N ILE A 15 -2.71 0.12 -4.14
CA ILE A 15 -3.54 0.74 -5.17
C ILE A 15 -3.96 2.12 -4.66
N ASN A 16 -4.00 3.14 -5.53
CA ASN A 16 -4.42 4.47 -5.09
C ASN A 16 -5.90 4.49 -4.63
N GLN A 17 -6.81 3.96 -5.47
CA GLN A 17 -8.25 3.89 -5.17
C GLN A 17 -8.79 2.52 -5.54
N TYR A 18 -9.42 1.83 -4.59
CA TYR A 18 -9.92 0.46 -4.81
C TYR A 18 -11.02 0.08 -3.82
N PRO A 19 -12.04 -0.69 -4.22
CA PRO A 19 -12.35 -1.18 -5.57
C PRO A 19 -13.07 -0.14 -6.44
N LYS A 20 -12.94 -0.27 -7.77
CA LYS A 20 -13.71 0.49 -8.77
C LYS A 20 -14.18 -0.45 -9.88
N VAL A 21 -15.28 -0.11 -10.54
CA VAL A 21 -15.87 -0.90 -11.65
C VAL A 21 -14.84 -1.14 -12.77
N SER A 22 -14.01 -0.14 -13.09
CA SER A 22 -12.92 -0.26 -14.07
C SER A 22 -11.73 -1.10 -13.60
N HIS A 23 -11.63 -1.43 -12.31
CA HIS A 23 -10.54 -2.20 -11.69
C HIS A 23 -10.83 -3.71 -11.62
N SER A 24 -11.77 -4.21 -12.42
CA SER A 24 -12.07 -5.64 -12.51
C SER A 24 -10.85 -6.50 -12.88
N PHE A 25 -9.88 -5.95 -13.61
CA PHE A 25 -8.63 -6.63 -13.95
C PHE A 25 -7.76 -6.87 -12.70
N ILE A 26 -7.64 -5.88 -11.81
CA ILE A 26 -6.92 -6.01 -10.52
C ILE A 26 -7.57 -7.11 -9.67
N ARG A 27 -8.90 -7.07 -9.57
CA ARG A 27 -9.68 -8.08 -8.84
C ARG A 27 -9.44 -9.49 -9.39
N ARG A 28 -9.49 -9.64 -10.72
CA ARG A 28 -9.26 -10.93 -11.39
C ARG A 28 -7.83 -11.46 -11.18
N GLU A 29 -6.84 -10.58 -11.22
CA GLU A 29 -5.44 -10.91 -10.95
C GLU A 29 -5.26 -11.41 -9.51
N ILE A 30 -5.76 -10.66 -8.52
CA ILE A 30 -5.68 -11.05 -7.12
C ILE A 30 -6.38 -12.40 -6.88
N LEU A 31 -7.60 -12.57 -7.40
CA LEU A 31 -8.33 -13.84 -7.27
C LEU A 31 -7.59 -15.00 -7.94
N ALA A 32 -6.85 -14.76 -9.03
CA ALA A 32 -6.04 -15.79 -9.67
C ALA A 32 -4.85 -16.21 -8.80
N LEU A 33 -4.17 -15.25 -8.16
CA LEU A 33 -3.10 -15.53 -7.20
C LEU A 33 -3.62 -16.30 -5.98
N GLU A 34 -4.76 -15.88 -5.43
CA GLU A 34 -5.38 -16.57 -4.29
C GLU A 34 -5.80 -18.00 -4.63
N ARG A 35 -6.32 -18.26 -5.84
CA ARG A 35 -6.60 -19.62 -6.32
C ARG A 35 -5.36 -20.50 -6.42
N GLN A 36 -4.19 -19.90 -6.58
CA GLN A 36 -2.89 -20.60 -6.57
C GLN A 36 -2.31 -20.73 -5.14
N GLY A 37 -3.04 -20.31 -4.12
CA GLY A 37 -2.62 -20.38 -2.72
C GLY A 37 -1.73 -19.21 -2.26
N VAL A 38 -1.59 -18.14 -3.06
CA VAL A 38 -0.86 -16.94 -2.64
C VAL A 38 -1.73 -16.09 -1.73
N THR A 39 -1.23 -15.73 -0.56
CA THR A 39 -1.90 -14.75 0.31
C THR A 39 -1.67 -13.34 -0.22
N VAL A 40 -2.75 -12.60 -0.49
CA VAL A 40 -2.69 -11.23 -0.99
C VAL A 40 -3.28 -10.24 0.01
N LEU A 41 -2.43 -9.37 0.54
CA LEU A 41 -2.86 -8.22 1.34
C LEU A 41 -3.24 -7.07 0.41
N ARG A 42 -4.51 -6.67 0.44
CA ARG A 42 -5.03 -5.56 -0.39
C ARG A 42 -4.95 -4.26 0.38
N ILE A 43 -4.22 -3.30 -0.16
CA ILE A 43 -4.04 -1.98 0.44
C ILE A 43 -4.44 -0.92 -0.58
N ALA A 44 -5.37 -0.05 -0.18
CA ALA A 44 -5.75 1.11 -0.94
C ALA A 44 -5.40 2.40 -0.19
N VAL A 45 -5.07 3.48 -0.91
CA VAL A 45 -4.90 4.79 -0.27
C VAL A 45 -6.26 5.36 0.11
N ARG A 46 -7.26 5.27 -0.80
CA ARG A 46 -8.64 5.78 -0.65
C ARG A 46 -9.68 4.87 -1.33
N GLY A 47 -10.95 5.26 -1.28
CA GLY A 47 -12.05 4.58 -1.99
C GLY A 47 -12.93 3.68 -1.11
N TRP A 48 -12.89 3.86 0.22
CA TRP A 48 -13.71 3.10 1.16
C TRP A 48 -15.20 3.48 1.09
N ASP A 49 -15.50 4.70 0.66
CA ASP A 49 -16.83 5.32 0.59
C ASP A 49 -17.37 5.46 -0.84
N ASP A 50 -16.59 5.07 -1.85
CA ASP A 50 -17.05 5.08 -3.25
C ASP A 50 -18.28 4.15 -3.42
N VAL A 51 -19.15 4.44 -4.38
CA VAL A 51 -20.28 3.55 -4.69
C VAL A 51 -19.74 2.26 -5.34
N ALA A 52 -20.03 1.09 -4.75
CA ALA A 52 -19.76 -0.22 -5.34
C ALA A 52 -21.09 -0.82 -5.85
N PRO A 53 -21.47 -0.57 -7.12
CA PRO A 53 -22.71 -1.10 -7.66
C PRO A 53 -22.66 -2.62 -7.91
N ASP A 54 -21.46 -3.20 -8.08
CA ASP A 54 -21.24 -4.64 -8.23
C ASP A 54 -21.10 -5.30 -6.84
N PRO A 55 -21.91 -6.33 -6.50
CA PRO A 55 -21.74 -7.09 -5.25
C PRO A 55 -20.32 -7.64 -5.04
N ALA A 56 -19.61 -7.98 -6.11
CA ALA A 56 -18.22 -8.43 -6.02
C ALA A 56 -17.28 -7.31 -5.55
N ASP A 57 -17.53 -6.05 -5.92
CA ASP A 57 -16.78 -4.90 -5.42
C ASP A 57 -17.09 -4.62 -3.95
N ALA A 58 -18.33 -4.86 -3.50
CA ALA A 58 -18.67 -4.75 -2.08
C ALA A 58 -17.91 -5.78 -1.23
N VAL A 59 -17.81 -7.03 -1.69
CA VAL A 59 -17.00 -8.06 -1.00
C VAL A 59 -15.52 -7.66 -1.00
N GLU A 60 -15.00 -7.22 -2.15
CA GLU A 60 -13.60 -6.85 -2.29
C GLU A 60 -13.20 -5.67 -1.39
N ARG A 61 -14.11 -4.71 -1.21
CA ARG A 61 -13.94 -3.59 -0.28
C ARG A 61 -13.75 -4.04 1.16
N THR A 62 -14.55 -5.02 1.62
CA THR A 62 -14.42 -5.52 3.00
C THR A 62 -13.08 -6.22 3.26
N ARG A 63 -12.39 -6.67 2.21
CA ARG A 63 -11.06 -7.30 2.26
C ARG A 63 -9.91 -6.32 2.06
N THR A 64 -10.21 -5.06 1.77
CA THR A 64 -9.21 -4.01 1.47
C THR A 64 -8.96 -3.16 2.70
N ARG A 65 -7.68 -2.96 3.05
CA ARG A 65 -7.27 -2.01 4.08
C ARG A 65 -6.99 -0.64 3.46
N TYR A 66 -7.41 0.42 4.16
CA TYR A 66 -7.34 1.78 3.63
C TYR A 66 -6.39 2.66 4.44
N LEU A 67 -5.30 3.13 3.84
CA LEU A 67 -4.26 3.93 4.51
C LEU A 67 -4.82 5.19 5.18
N LEU A 68 -5.70 5.91 4.49
CA LEU A 68 -6.21 7.21 4.96
C LEU A 68 -7.55 7.14 5.71
N GLN A 69 -8.14 5.96 5.85
CA GLN A 69 -9.49 5.80 6.44
C GLN A 69 -9.58 6.27 7.89
N HIS A 70 -8.48 6.17 8.65
CA HIS A 70 -8.44 6.56 10.06
C HIS A 70 -7.84 7.96 10.29
N GLY A 71 -7.73 8.77 9.22
CA GLY A 71 -7.22 10.13 9.28
C GLY A 71 -5.69 10.25 9.46
N LEU A 72 -5.22 11.45 9.79
CA LEU A 72 -3.79 11.79 9.81
C LEU A 72 -3.06 11.32 11.08
N ALA A 73 -3.76 11.21 12.21
CA ALA A 73 -3.17 10.84 13.49
C ALA A 73 -2.34 9.52 13.45
N PRO A 74 -2.88 8.39 12.93
CA PRO A 74 -2.10 7.16 12.84
C PRO A 74 -0.90 7.25 11.88
N LEU A 75 -1.00 8.05 10.81
CA LEU A 75 0.11 8.25 9.86
C LEU A 75 1.26 9.00 10.53
N LEU A 76 0.94 10.09 11.24
CA LEU A 76 1.94 10.87 11.98
C LEU A 76 2.55 10.05 13.12
N GLY A 77 1.75 9.24 13.82
CA GLY A 77 2.25 8.31 14.83
C GLY A 77 3.24 7.28 14.25
N ALA A 78 2.94 6.72 13.07
CA ALA A 78 3.83 5.80 12.38
C ALA A 78 5.12 6.49 11.92
N ALA A 79 5.02 7.71 11.36
CA ALA A 79 6.16 8.50 10.94
C ALA A 79 7.08 8.84 12.14
N ALA A 80 6.51 9.33 13.24
CA ALA A 80 7.25 9.61 14.47
C ALA A 80 7.94 8.36 15.02
N ARG A 81 7.23 7.22 15.06
CA ARG A 81 7.81 5.94 15.47
C ARG A 81 8.99 5.53 14.60
N LEU A 82 8.90 5.65 13.28
CA LEU A 82 10.00 5.28 12.39
C LEU A 82 11.15 6.27 12.43
N ALA A 83 10.89 7.57 12.61
CA ALA A 83 11.92 8.57 12.83
C ALA A 83 12.75 8.26 14.09
N LEU A 84 12.11 7.79 15.17
CA LEU A 84 12.77 7.44 16.43
C LEU A 84 13.44 6.06 16.41
N THR A 85 12.79 5.05 15.82
CA THR A 85 13.27 3.65 15.87
C THR A 85 14.19 3.27 14.71
N ARG A 86 14.10 3.97 13.57
CA ARG A 86 14.86 3.70 12.34
C ARG A 86 15.30 5.00 11.64
N PRO A 87 16.02 5.90 12.34
CA PRO A 87 16.30 7.26 11.85
C PRO A 87 17.01 7.28 10.50
N ALA A 88 18.03 6.43 10.30
CA ALA A 88 18.77 6.39 9.03
C ALA A 88 17.89 6.07 7.83
N ARG A 89 16.94 5.12 7.97
CA ARG A 89 15.99 4.78 6.90
C ARG A 89 14.96 5.90 6.68
N PHE A 90 14.44 6.46 7.77
CA PHE A 90 13.49 7.57 7.71
C PHE A 90 14.07 8.79 6.98
N PHE A 91 15.28 9.23 7.35
CA PHE A 91 15.94 10.35 6.68
C PHE A 91 16.35 10.03 5.24
N GLY A 92 16.70 8.76 4.96
CA GLY A 92 16.91 8.27 3.59
C GLY A 92 15.66 8.45 2.72
N ALA A 93 14.50 8.02 3.22
CA ALA A 93 13.22 8.18 2.55
C ALA A 93 12.80 9.66 2.45
N ALA A 94 13.00 10.46 3.50
CA ALA A 94 12.72 11.90 3.47
C ALA A 94 13.57 12.65 2.43
N ARG A 95 14.85 12.29 2.30
CA ARG A 95 15.74 12.84 1.26
C ARG A 95 15.27 12.43 -0.13
N LEU A 96 14.80 11.19 -0.30
CA LEU A 96 14.23 10.72 -1.57
C LEU A 96 12.95 11.48 -1.93
N ALA A 97 12.03 11.66 -0.97
CA ALA A 97 10.82 12.45 -1.15
C ALA A 97 11.15 13.91 -1.54
N LEU A 98 12.16 14.51 -0.92
CA LEU A 98 12.64 15.86 -1.28
C LEU A 98 13.22 15.90 -2.70
N ALA A 99 13.96 14.88 -3.11
CA ALA A 99 14.49 14.77 -4.46
C ALA A 99 13.37 14.62 -5.51
N MET A 100 12.29 13.92 -5.16
CA MET A 100 11.11 13.80 -6.02
C MET A 100 10.33 15.10 -6.14
N TRP A 101 10.11 15.79 -5.02
CA TRP A 101 9.49 17.11 -5.03
C TRP A 101 10.20 18.11 -5.94
N ARG A 102 11.54 18.16 -5.92
CA ARG A 102 12.32 19.08 -6.76
C ARG A 102 12.12 18.88 -8.27
N ARG A 103 11.58 17.74 -8.69
CA ARG A 103 11.31 17.39 -10.10
C ARG A 103 9.81 17.27 -10.39
N SER A 104 8.97 17.80 -9.52
CA SER A 104 7.52 17.64 -9.54
C SER A 104 6.84 19.01 -9.58
N ASP A 105 5.72 19.10 -10.29
CA ASP A 105 4.83 20.27 -10.24
C ASP A 105 3.97 20.31 -8.97
N ARG A 106 4.04 19.25 -8.12
CA ARG A 106 3.27 19.18 -6.87
C ARG A 106 4.02 19.85 -5.73
N THR A 107 3.26 20.29 -4.73
CA THR A 107 3.83 20.90 -3.53
C THR A 107 4.57 19.88 -2.68
N ILE A 108 5.57 20.34 -1.92
CA ILE A 108 6.32 19.51 -0.97
C ILE A 108 5.40 18.78 0.03
N PHE A 109 4.27 19.39 0.40
CA PHE A 109 3.30 18.79 1.30
C PHE A 109 2.71 17.47 0.78
N HIS A 110 2.57 17.31 -0.54
CA HIS A 110 2.13 16.03 -1.14
C HIS A 110 3.19 14.94 -0.93
N HIS A 111 4.46 15.25 -1.17
CA HIS A 111 5.56 14.31 -1.00
C HIS A 111 5.79 13.94 0.47
N LEU A 112 5.60 14.90 1.39
CA LEU A 112 5.61 14.62 2.83
C LEU A 112 4.42 13.77 3.27
N ALA A 113 3.24 13.96 2.67
CA ALA A 113 2.10 13.08 2.92
C ALA A 113 2.38 11.65 2.43
N TYR A 114 3.00 11.47 1.26
CA TYR A 114 3.39 10.16 0.74
C TYR A 114 4.43 9.48 1.63
N LEU A 115 5.37 10.24 2.19
CA LEU A 115 6.31 9.73 3.20
C LEU A 115 5.59 9.23 4.46
N ALA A 116 4.59 9.97 4.94
CA ALA A 116 3.79 9.55 6.10
C ALA A 116 2.93 8.30 5.80
N GLU A 117 2.34 8.21 4.61
CA GLU A 117 1.64 7.02 4.11
C GLU A 117 2.60 5.81 4.04
N ALA A 118 3.81 5.99 3.53
CA ALA A 118 4.84 4.95 3.46
C ALA A 118 5.24 4.46 4.87
N CYS A 119 5.35 5.38 5.83
CA CYS A 119 5.66 5.02 7.21
C CYS A 119 4.58 4.13 7.85
N ALA A 120 3.30 4.45 7.63
CA ALA A 120 2.20 3.61 8.09
C ALA A 120 2.19 2.24 7.38
N LEU A 121 2.43 2.24 6.06
CA LEU A 121 2.52 1.05 5.24
C LEU A 121 3.60 0.07 5.76
N VAL A 122 4.80 0.56 6.09
CA VAL A 122 5.88 -0.25 6.67
C VAL A 122 5.43 -0.99 7.93
N GLY A 123 4.62 -0.35 8.77
CA GLY A 123 4.04 -0.97 9.96
C GLY A 123 3.13 -2.16 9.61
N TRP A 124 2.28 -1.99 8.60
CA TRP A 124 1.37 -3.04 8.13
C TRP A 124 2.10 -4.20 7.46
N LEU A 125 3.07 -3.90 6.59
CA LEU A 125 3.89 -4.92 5.93
C LEU A 125 4.67 -5.75 6.95
N ALA A 126 5.22 -5.11 8.00
CA ALA A 126 5.92 -5.82 9.06
C ALA A 126 4.97 -6.70 9.89
N ALA A 127 3.78 -6.22 10.22
CA ALA A 127 2.79 -6.97 10.99
C ALA A 127 2.30 -8.23 10.25
N GLU A 128 2.10 -8.11 8.93
CA GLU A 128 1.64 -9.20 8.04
C GLU A 128 2.80 -10.02 7.46
N ARG A 129 4.05 -9.71 7.84
CA ARG A 129 5.29 -10.36 7.35
C ARG A 129 5.39 -10.38 5.82
N ILE A 130 4.90 -9.32 5.16
CA ILE A 130 4.98 -9.16 3.71
C ILE A 130 6.41 -8.79 3.32
N ALA A 131 6.98 -9.55 2.39
CA ALA A 131 8.31 -9.26 1.81
C ALA A 131 8.22 -8.68 0.38
N HIS A 132 7.07 -8.81 -0.29
CA HIS A 132 6.87 -8.33 -1.65
C HIS A 132 5.72 -7.33 -1.71
N LEU A 133 6.04 -6.08 -2.08
CA LEU A 133 5.08 -5.00 -2.28
C LEU A 133 4.93 -4.73 -3.78
N HIS A 134 3.71 -4.84 -4.28
CA HIS A 134 3.33 -4.57 -5.66
C HIS A 134 2.56 -3.25 -5.75
N ALA A 135 3.19 -2.21 -6.30
CA ALA A 135 2.50 -0.98 -6.65
C ALA A 135 1.80 -1.15 -7.99
N HIS A 136 0.47 -1.21 -7.98
CA HIS A 136 -0.28 -1.60 -9.16
C HIS A 136 -0.28 -0.53 -10.27
N PHE A 137 -0.10 0.74 -9.91
CA PHE A 137 0.02 1.86 -10.84
C PHE A 137 1.23 2.73 -10.54
N GLY A 138 1.85 3.27 -11.60
CA GLY A 138 2.95 4.25 -11.55
C GLY A 138 2.55 5.66 -11.10
N THR A 139 1.54 5.79 -10.25
CA THR A 139 1.03 7.07 -9.73
C THR A 139 1.55 7.32 -8.31
N ASN A 140 0.83 8.06 -7.46
CA ASN A 140 1.21 8.30 -6.07
C ASN A 140 1.48 7.01 -5.27
N SER A 141 0.77 5.91 -5.58
CA SER A 141 1.04 4.60 -4.98
C SER A 141 2.45 4.08 -5.24
N ALA A 142 3.04 4.38 -6.40
CA ALA A 142 4.41 3.96 -6.70
C ALA A 142 5.43 4.75 -5.88
N GLU A 143 5.21 6.05 -5.66
CA GLU A 143 6.06 6.84 -4.77
C GLU A 143 5.97 6.36 -3.32
N VAL A 144 4.76 6.11 -2.81
CA VAL A 144 4.55 5.54 -1.47
C VAL A 144 5.27 4.20 -1.33
N ALA A 145 5.19 3.31 -2.33
CA ALA A 145 5.89 2.03 -2.32
C ALA A 145 7.42 2.18 -2.37
N MET A 146 7.94 3.15 -3.13
CA MET A 146 9.37 3.43 -3.22
C MET A 146 9.95 3.98 -1.91
N LEU A 147 9.15 4.71 -1.13
CA LEU A 147 9.55 5.31 0.15
C LEU A 147 9.46 4.34 1.34
N ALA A 148 8.74 3.22 1.20
CA ALA A 148 8.50 2.21 2.24
C ALA A 148 9.64 1.18 2.35
#